data_AF-A0A7C6TS88-F1
#
_entry.id   AF-A0A7C6TS88-F1
#
_cell.length_a   1.000
_cell.length_b   1.000
_cell.length_c   1.000
_cell.angle_alpha   90.00
_cell.angle_beta   90.00
_cell.angle_gamma   90.00
#
_symmetry.space_group_name_H-M   'P 1'
#
loop_
_entity.id
_entity.type
_entity.pdbx_description
1 polymer ?
#
loop_
_entity_poly.entity_id
_entity_poly.type
_entity_poly.pdbx_seq_one_letter_code
_entity_poly.pdbx_strand_id
1 'polypeptide(L)'
;MRIIYITPYVPSPIRVRSFNLIKGLAALGHAVTVVALSTGQDDADVESLQSYCEKIERVPLSKVQIAMNLFTALWTDEPLQAA
;
A
#
# COMPACT_ATOMS: atom_id res chain seq x y z
N MET A 1 8.33 0.99 19.23
CA MET A 1 7.14 1.86 18.99
C MET A 1 6.18 1.15 18.06
N ARG A 2 4.90 1.51 18.06
CA ARG A 2 3.89 1.00 17.09
C ARG A 2 3.69 2.04 16.00
N ILE A 3 3.82 1.62 14.74
CA ILE A 3 3.77 2.52 13.58
C ILE A 3 2.69 2.01 12.62
N ILE A 4 1.76 2.88 12.25
CA ILE A 4 0.85 2.62 11.14
C ILE A 4 1.45 3.25 9.90
N TYR A 5 1.70 2.44 8.87
CA TYR A 5 2.30 2.87 7.61
C TYR A 5 1.27 2.71 6.49
N ILE A 6 0.77 3.83 5.97
CA ILE A 6 -0.31 3.88 4.97
C ILE A 6 0.29 4.06 3.59
N THR A 7 -0.11 3.22 2.63
CA THR A 7 0.37 3.29 1.25
C THR A 7 -0.76 3.16 0.23
N PRO A 8 -0.61 3.81 -0.96
CA PRO A 8 -1.61 3.72 -2.03
C PRO A 8 -1.64 2.34 -2.71
N TYR A 9 -0.71 1.46 -2.36
CA TYR A 9 -0.63 0.09 -2.86
C TYR A 9 0.21 -0.76 -1.90
N VAL A 10 0.08 -2.09 -2.00
CA VAL A 10 0.91 -3.02 -1.21
C VAL A 10 2.39 -2.81 -1.59
N PRO A 11 3.28 -2.49 -0.63
CA PRO A 11 4.71 -2.41 -0.90
C PRO A 11 5.29 -3.77 -1.30
N SER A 12 6.31 -3.77 -2.14
CA SER A 12 6.90 -5.03 -2.62
C SER A 12 8.36 -4.84 -3.05
N PRO A 13 9.11 -5.93 -3.33
CA PRO A 13 10.50 -5.85 -3.75
C PRO A 13 10.70 -5.06 -5.05
N ILE A 14 9.67 -4.96 -5.91
CA ILE A 14 9.71 -4.11 -7.12
C ILE A 14 9.36 -2.63 -6.82
N ARG A 15 8.64 -2.36 -5.72
CA ARG A 15 8.28 -1.02 -5.22
C ARG A 15 9.14 -0.69 -3.99
N VAL A 16 10.45 -0.67 -4.23
CA VAL A 16 11.51 -0.74 -3.21
C VAL A 16 11.46 0.33 -2.11
N ARG A 17 10.95 1.54 -2.37
CA ARG A 17 11.04 2.66 -1.42
C ARG A 17 10.32 2.36 -0.11
N SER A 18 9.02 2.08 -0.19
CA SER A 18 8.21 1.78 1.00
C SER A 18 8.63 0.45 1.62
N PHE A 19 8.95 -0.54 0.79
CA PHE A 19 9.38 -1.86 1.23
C PHE A 19 10.65 -1.80 2.10
N ASN A 20 11.70 -1.10 1.63
CA ASN A 20 12.95 -0.99 2.38
C ASN A 20 12.82 -0.10 3.62
N LEU A 21 11.95 0.92 3.60
CA LEU A 21 11.69 1.72 4.79
C LEU A 21 11.03 0.88 5.89
N ILE A 22 10.03 0.07 5.55
CA ILE A 22 9.38 -0.87 6.49
C ILE A 22 10.41 -1.85 7.05
N LYS A 23 11.25 -2.44 6.19
CA LYS A 23 12.32 -3.34 6.62
C LYS A 23 13.28 -2.66 7.60
N GLY A 24 13.67 -1.41 7.33
CA GLY A 24 14.51 -0.63 8.23
C GLY A 24 13.85 -0.37 9.58
N LEU A 25 12.57 0.02 9.58
CA LEU A 25 11.80 0.23 10.83
C LEU A 25 11.67 -1.07 11.64
N ALA A 26 11.38 -2.19 10.98
CA ALA A 26 11.30 -3.49 11.60
C ALA A 26 12.64 -3.92 12.21
N ALA A 27 13.75 -3.69 11.49
CA ALA A 27 15.11 -3.99 11.97
C ALA A 27 15.50 -3.17 13.21
N LEU A 28 14.94 -1.98 13.39
CA LEU A 28 15.10 -1.16 14.61
C LEU A 28 14.17 -1.61 15.76
N GLY A 29 13.40 -2.67 15.58
CA GLY A 29 12.49 -3.21 16.60
C GLY A 29 11.15 -2.47 16.69
N HIS A 30 10.77 -1.70 15.66
CA HIS A 30 9.43 -1.11 15.60
C HIS A 30 8.40 -2.15 15.13
N ALA A 31 7.22 -2.10 15.74
CA ALA A 31 6.09 -2.92 15.34
C ALA A 31 5.31 -2.13 14.27
N VAL A 32 5.41 -2.58 13.01
CA VAL A 32 4.85 -1.86 11.85
C VAL A 32 3.58 -2.56 11.40
N THR A 33 2.47 -1.83 11.38
CA THR A 33 1.22 -2.24 10.72
C THR A 33 1.12 -1.52 9.39
N VAL A 34 1.05 -2.25 8.29
CA VAL A 34 0.87 -1.69 6.95
C VAL A 34 -0.61 -1.66 6.62
N VAL A 35 -1.10 -0.53 6.11
CA VAL A 35 -2.46 -0.41 5.56
C VAL A 35 -2.32 0.02 4.11
N ALA A 36 -2.82 -0.80 3.19
CA ALA A 36 -2.62 -0.59 1.76
C ALA A 36 -3.89 -0.83 0.96
N LEU A 37 -4.12 -0.01 -0.07
CA LEU A 37 -5.13 -0.31 -1.09
C LEU A 37 -4.71 -1.56 -1.87
N SER A 38 -5.69 -2.41 -2.18
CA SER A 38 -5.47 -3.68 -2.89
C SER A 38 -6.52 -3.87 -3.98
N THR A 39 -6.08 -4.26 -5.16
CA THR A 39 -6.96 -4.59 -6.30
C THR A 39 -7.23 -6.10 -6.40
N GLY A 40 -6.74 -6.88 -5.44
CA GLY A 40 -6.93 -8.33 -5.35
C GLY A 40 -5.85 -9.17 -6.04
N GLN A 41 -4.76 -8.58 -6.52
CA GLN A 41 -3.65 -9.29 -7.19
C GLN A 41 -2.31 -9.10 -6.47
N ASP A 42 -2.34 -8.99 -5.14
CA ASP A 42 -1.19 -8.56 -4.33
C ASP A 42 -0.69 -9.64 -3.36
N ASP A 43 -1.11 -10.92 -3.51
CA ASP A 43 -0.82 -11.97 -2.53
C ASP A 43 0.69 -12.24 -2.39
N ALA A 44 1.43 -12.28 -3.49
CA ALA A 44 2.89 -12.42 -3.48
C ALA A 44 3.59 -11.21 -2.80
N ASP A 45 3.05 -10.00 -3.00
CA ASP A 45 3.56 -8.79 -2.38
C ASP A 45 3.34 -8.81 -0.87
N VAL A 46 2.15 -9.27 -0.42
CA VAL A 46 1.83 -9.47 1.00
C VAL A 46 2.77 -10.51 1.64
N GLU A 47 2.99 -11.64 0.98
CA GLU A 47 3.89 -12.70 1.46
C GLU A 47 5.31 -12.15 1.68
N SER A 48 5.80 -11.33 0.74
CA SER A 48 7.13 -10.72 0.85
C SER A 48 7.27 -9.75 2.05
N LEU A 49 6.18 -9.11 2.46
CA LEU A 49 6.14 -8.15 3.58
C LEU A 49 5.87 -8.80 4.94
N GLN A 50 5.25 -9.97 4.96
CA GLN A 50 4.77 -10.60 6.18
C GLN A 50 5.89 -10.85 7.20
N SER A 51 7.12 -11.06 6.73
CA SER A 51 8.31 -11.24 7.58
C SER A 51 8.81 -9.96 8.27
N TYR A 52 8.37 -8.77 7.84
CA TYR A 52 8.83 -7.48 8.34
C TYR A 52 7.75 -6.67 9.07
N CYS A 53 6.49 -7.07 8.96
CA CYS A 53 5.35 -6.33 9.52
C CYS A 53 4.70 -7.12 10.66
N GLU A 54 4.21 -6.40 11.67
CA GLU A 54 3.33 -6.99 12.70
C GLU A 54 1.98 -7.40 12.09
N LYS A 55 1.47 -6.55 11.18
CA LYS A 55 0.17 -6.75 10.54
C LYS A 55 0.12 -6.07 9.18
N ILE A 56 -0.64 -6.65 8.25
CA ILE A 56 -0.89 -6.08 6.92
C ILE A 56 -2.41 -6.06 6.72
N GLU A 57 -2.97 -4.86 6.62
CA GLU A 57 -4.38 -4.61 6.34
C GLU A 57 -4.54 -4.20 4.88
N ARG A 58 -5.33 -4.99 4.15
CA ARG A 58 -5.67 -4.71 2.75
C ARG A 58 -7.04 -4.04 2.70
N VAL A 59 -7.07 -2.84 2.15
CA VAL A 59 -8.31 -2.11 1.86
C VAL A 59 -8.68 -2.40 0.41
N PRO A 60 -9.78 -3.13 0.14
CA PRO A 60 -10.16 -3.49 -1.21
C PRO A 60 -10.55 -2.23 -2.00
N LEU A 61 -9.97 -2.09 -3.19
CA LEU A 61 -10.33 -1.05 -4.14
C LEU A 61 -11.00 -1.70 -5.35
N SER A 62 -12.30 -1.48 -5.48
CA SER A 62 -13.09 -2.08 -6.56
C SER A 62 -12.83 -1.39 -7.90
N LYS A 63 -12.97 -2.14 -9.01
CA LYS A 63 -12.86 -1.58 -10.37
C LYS A 63 -13.87 -0.45 -10.63
N VAL A 64 -15.05 -0.53 -10.00
CA VAL A 64 -16.09 0.50 -10.10
C VAL A 64 -15.63 1.79 -9.43
N GLN A 65 -15.06 1.72 -8.22
CA GLN A 65 -14.48 2.88 -7.54
C GLN A 65 -13.35 3.50 -8.36
N ILE A 66 -12.44 2.70 -8.91
CA ILE A 66 -11.36 3.19 -9.78
C ILE A 66 -11.94 3.95 -10.98
N ALA A 67 -12.95 3.39 -11.66
CA ALA A 67 -13.58 4.04 -12.80
C ALA A 67 -14.27 5.36 -12.43
N MET A 68 -14.96 5.40 -11.28
CA MET A 68 -15.57 6.64 -10.79
C MET A 68 -14.52 7.70 -10.45
N ASN A 69 -13.44 7.33 -9.76
CA ASN A 69 -12.36 8.24 -9.40
C ASN A 69 -11.72 8.87 -10.64
N LEU A 70 -11.41 8.04 -11.65
CA LEU A 70 -10.88 8.50 -12.93
C LEU A 70 -11.85 9.43 -13.65
N PHE A 71 -13.14 9.09 -13.67
CA PHE A 71 -14.16 9.92 -14.29
C PHE A 71 -14.26 11.29 -13.61
N THR A 72 -14.25 11.33 -12.28
CA THR A 72 -14.28 12.61 -11.54
C THR A 72 -13.03 13.45 -11.76
N ALA A 73 -11.85 12.80 -11.88
CA ALA A 73 -10.59 13.48 -12.09
C ALA A 73 -10.43 14.12 -13.48
N LEU A 74 -11.24 13.72 -14.47
CA LEU A 74 -11.28 14.42 -15.77
C LEU A 74 -11.75 15.87 -15.68
N TRP A 75 -12.47 16.22 -14.61
CA TRP A 75 -12.94 17.59 -14.35
C TRP A 75 -12.09 18.32 -13.30
N THR A 76 -10.97 17.74 -12.87
CA THR A 76 -10.04 18.37 -11.92
C THR A 76 -8.67 18.53 -12.54
N ASP A 77 -7.81 19.32 -11.90
CA ASP A 77 -6.39 19.44 -12.27
C ASP A 77 -5.54 18.28 -11.68
N GLU A 78 -6.18 17.28 -11.06
CA GLU A 78 -5.48 16.16 -10.46
C GLU A 78 -5.02 15.17 -11.54
N PRO A 79 -3.76 14.70 -11.51
CA PRO A 79 -3.32 13.69 -12.46
C PRO A 79 -4.12 12.40 -12.24
N LEU A 80 -4.60 11.78 -13.32
CA LEU A 80 -5.37 10.53 -13.29
C LEU A 80 -4.68 9.39 -12.52
N GLN A 81 -3.35 9.41 -12.43
CA GLN A 81 -2.57 8.44 -11.67
C GLN A 81 -2.74 8.58 -10.14
N ALA A 82 -3.16 9.75 -9.65
CA ALA A 82 -3.38 10.03 -8.23
C ALA A 82 -4.85 9.88 -7.80
N ALA A 83 -5.78 9.80 -8.75
CA ALA A 83 -7.22 9.67 -8.54
C ALA A 83 -7.64 8.26 -8.09
#